data_AF-A0A1M5SU85-F1
#
_entry.id   AF-A0A1M5SU85-F1
#
_cell.length_a   1.000
_cell.length_b   1.000
_cell.length_c   1.000
_cell.angle_alpha   90.00
_cell.angle_beta   90.00
_cell.angle_gamma   90.00
#
_symmetry.space_group_name_H-M   'P 1'
#
loop_
_entity.id
_entity.type
_entity.pdbx_description
1 polymer ?
#
loop_
_entity_poly.entity_id
_entity_poly.type
_entity_poly.pdbx_seq_one_letter_code
_entity_poly.pdbx_strand_id
1 'polypeptide(L)'
;MFCGNCGAQVPDGAAVCPNCGAQMAAKTQAPQMNQAFQNAGARADGVAGGSGNNLDAKKIGMIAAAVVAVLVLFFVLKGIFGGSGLKGTYTDGSSFMTFKGNKVTLTAMGYEMTMKYKIKDDEIFFDAKSLKLTDDCKKYLADELDMDKDEIEEEIEDLKDSMESDDDDDESGISFKYNKKKNIITMAGEKFYYAENFKAGPSGKFVSDDDDEISISFKNGKATFDDDGDKETLAYYCYEDDDDDEVYVVFYGYEFHDSEFYDNYNKTKILISDDEIEIGNTTFEKD
;
A
#
# COMPACT_ATOMS: atom_id res chain seq x y z
N MET A 1 -13.27 -15.27 0.99
CA MET A 1 -11.80 -15.28 1.26
C MET A 1 -11.10 -14.20 0.42
N PHE A 2 -9.81 -13.91 0.62
CA PHE A 2 -9.07 -12.99 -0.27
C PHE A 2 -8.10 -13.78 -1.16
N CYS A 3 -7.92 -13.36 -2.40
CA CYS A 3 -6.97 -13.97 -3.32
C CYS A 3 -5.54 -13.69 -2.85
N GLY A 4 -4.73 -14.73 -2.66
CA GLY A 4 -3.32 -14.57 -2.32
C GLY A 4 -2.47 -13.98 -3.44
N ASN A 5 -2.97 -14.01 -4.68
CA ASN A 5 -2.26 -13.49 -5.85
C ASN A 5 -2.57 -12.00 -6.11
N CYS A 6 -3.86 -11.62 -6.21
CA CYS A 6 -4.25 -10.24 -6.55
C CYS A 6 -4.88 -9.45 -5.40
N GLY A 7 -5.05 -10.04 -4.21
CA GLY A 7 -5.64 -9.35 -3.06
C GLY A 7 -7.16 -9.10 -3.11
N ALA A 8 -7.84 -9.42 -4.22
CA ALA A 8 -9.27 -9.22 -4.36
C ALA A 8 -10.10 -10.08 -3.39
N GLN A 9 -11.26 -9.58 -2.96
CA GLN A 9 -12.23 -10.37 -2.20
C GLN A 9 -12.89 -11.40 -3.14
N VAL A 10 -12.73 -12.68 -2.79
CA VAL A 10 -13.22 -13.83 -3.54
C VAL A 10 -14.38 -14.49 -2.78
N PRO A 11 -15.52 -14.80 -3.44
CA PRO A 11 -16.62 -15.53 -2.83
C PRO A 11 -16.14 -16.85 -2.18
N ASP A 12 -16.70 -17.19 -1.02
CA ASP A 12 -16.34 -18.43 -0.34
C ASP A 12 -16.74 -19.64 -1.20
N GLY A 13 -15.78 -20.55 -1.43
CA GLY A 13 -15.97 -21.74 -2.27
C GLY A 13 -15.63 -21.55 -3.76
N ALA A 14 -15.22 -20.37 -4.21
CA ALA A 14 -14.74 -20.19 -5.59
C ALA A 14 -13.41 -20.94 -5.81
N ALA A 15 -13.36 -21.80 -6.83
CA ALA A 15 -12.15 -22.56 -7.20
C ALA A 15 -11.11 -21.71 -7.95
N VAL A 16 -11.54 -20.57 -8.51
CA VAL A 16 -10.70 -19.65 -9.28
C VAL A 16 -11.09 -18.22 -8.89
N CYS A 17 -10.09 -17.34 -8.76
CA CYS A 17 -10.32 -15.93 -8.51
C CYS A 17 -10.99 -15.28 -9.73
N PRO A 18 -12.19 -14.70 -9.60
CA PRO A 18 -12.87 -14.08 -10.74
C PRO A 18 -12.17 -12.79 -11.23
N ASN A 19 -11.23 -12.25 -10.45
CA ASN A 19 -10.55 -10.99 -10.77
C ASN A 19 -9.21 -11.19 -11.50
N CYS A 20 -8.47 -12.28 -11.23
CA CYS A 20 -7.15 -12.50 -11.83
C CYS A 20 -6.93 -13.91 -12.39
N GLY A 21 -7.94 -14.79 -12.36
CA GLY A 21 -7.83 -16.15 -12.88
C GLY A 21 -6.95 -17.10 -12.05
N ALA A 22 -6.40 -16.66 -10.92
CA ALA A 22 -5.58 -17.51 -10.06
C ALA A 22 -6.42 -18.63 -9.44
N GLN A 23 -5.91 -19.86 -9.45
CA GLN A 23 -6.56 -20.99 -8.78
C GLN A 23 -6.55 -20.79 -7.27
N MET A 24 -7.72 -20.97 -6.65
CA MET A 24 -7.90 -20.85 -5.22
C MET A 24 -7.68 -22.23 -4.60
N ALA A 25 -6.76 -22.34 -3.64
CA ALA A 25 -6.55 -23.59 -2.93
C ALA A 25 -7.85 -24.01 -2.21
N ALA A 26 -8.42 -25.14 -2.63
CA ALA A 26 -9.58 -25.72 -1.97
C ALA A 26 -9.21 -26.04 -0.51
N LYS A 27 -9.93 -25.43 0.44
CA LYS A 27 -9.89 -25.91 1.82
C LYS A 27 -10.58 -27.27 1.85
N THR A 28 -9.79 -28.34 1.76
CA THR A 28 -10.22 -29.67 2.17
C THR A 28 -10.68 -29.55 3.62
N GLN A 29 -11.99 -29.67 3.85
CA GLN A 29 -12.55 -29.76 5.18
C GLN A 29 -11.86 -30.91 5.91
N ALA A 30 -11.12 -30.60 6.98
CA ALA A 30 -10.71 -31.61 7.94
C ALA A 30 -12.00 -32.22 8.54
N PRO A 31 -12.17 -33.55 8.52
CA PRO A 31 -13.40 -34.17 8.99
C PRO A 31 -13.59 -33.97 10.50
N GLN A 32 -14.84 -33.68 10.87
CA GLN A 32 -15.34 -33.82 12.23
C GLN A 32 -14.96 -35.19 12.80
N MET A 33 -14.32 -35.22 13.96
CA MET A 33 -14.28 -36.43 14.79
C MET A 33 -14.99 -36.12 16.10
N ASN A 34 -16.28 -36.48 16.14
CA ASN A 34 -17.05 -36.58 17.37
C ASN A 34 -17.00 -38.05 17.85
N GLN A 35 -16.68 -38.20 19.13
CA GLN A 35 -16.96 -39.29 20.08
C GLN A 35 -17.23 -40.73 19.59
N ALA A 36 -16.49 -41.66 20.18
CA ALA A 36 -17.01 -42.99 20.57
C ALA A 36 -16.08 -43.73 21.56
N PHE A 37 -16.58 -43.93 22.80
CA PHE A 37 -16.43 -45.14 23.65
C PHE A 37 -15.02 -45.45 24.25
N GLN A 38 -14.80 -45.83 25.53
CA GLN A 38 -15.58 -46.59 26.52
C GLN A 38 -15.17 -46.30 27.99
N ASN A 39 -16.19 -46.19 28.83
CA ASN A 39 -16.36 -46.68 30.21
C ASN A 39 -15.12 -47.03 31.09
N ALA A 40 -14.97 -46.28 32.18
CA ALA A 40 -14.78 -46.86 33.51
C ALA A 40 -15.63 -46.04 34.50
N GLY A 41 -16.70 -46.64 35.01
CA GLY A 41 -17.61 -46.01 35.95
C GLY A 41 -17.11 -46.10 37.39
N ALA A 42 -17.51 -45.12 38.20
CA ALA A 42 -17.97 -45.33 39.58
C ALA A 42 -18.52 -44.01 40.13
N ARG A 43 -19.87 -43.97 40.16
CA ARG A 43 -20.82 -43.34 41.09
C ARG A 43 -20.39 -42.16 41.98
N ALA A 44 -21.29 -41.19 41.96
CA ALA A 44 -21.42 -40.03 42.81
C ALA A 44 -21.76 -40.37 44.27
N ASP A 45 -21.35 -39.46 45.15
CA ASP A 45 -22.02 -38.92 46.35
C ASP A 45 -20.96 -37.97 46.94
N GLY A 46 -21.15 -36.71 47.28
CA GLY A 46 -22.28 -35.85 47.57
C GLY A 46 -21.69 -34.69 48.39
N VAL A 47 -22.52 -33.67 48.62
CA VAL A 47 -22.39 -32.63 49.65
C VAL A 47 -21.35 -31.52 49.47
N ALA A 48 -21.90 -30.31 49.29
CA ALA A 48 -21.29 -29.02 49.56
C ALA A 48 -20.90 -28.88 51.05
N GLY A 49 -19.87 -28.08 51.32
CA GLY A 49 -19.54 -27.63 52.66
C GLY A 49 -18.10 -27.19 52.77
N GLY A 50 -17.86 -25.89 52.56
CA GLY A 50 -16.55 -25.30 52.78
C GLY A 50 -16.14 -25.31 54.25
N SER A 51 -14.84 -25.20 54.50
CA SER A 51 -14.26 -24.47 55.63
C SER A 51 -12.74 -24.60 55.58
N GLY A 52 -12.05 -23.51 55.92
CA GLY A 52 -10.83 -23.65 56.73
C GLY A 52 -9.50 -23.65 55.99
N ASN A 53 -9.02 -22.44 55.72
CA ASN A 53 -7.75 -21.91 56.22
C ASN A 53 -6.46 -22.73 55.96
N ASN A 54 -5.56 -22.17 55.15
CA ASN A 54 -4.35 -21.49 55.63
C ASN A 54 -3.45 -21.21 54.42
N LEU A 55 -3.39 -19.93 54.02
CA LEU A 55 -2.39 -19.44 53.08
C LEU A 55 -1.05 -19.39 53.79
N ASP A 56 -0.14 -20.28 53.38
CA ASP A 56 1.24 -20.25 53.82
C ASP A 56 1.97 -19.08 53.13
N ALA A 57 2.33 -18.08 53.93
CA ALA A 57 2.96 -16.81 53.53
C ALA A 57 4.45 -16.97 53.14
N LYS A 58 4.76 -17.94 52.27
CA LYS A 58 6.13 -18.21 51.80
C LYS A 58 6.30 -18.25 50.27
N LYS A 59 5.34 -17.71 49.52
CA LYS A 59 5.48 -17.45 48.07
C LYS A 59 5.06 -16.03 47.67
N ILE A 60 5.40 -15.05 48.49
CA ILE A 60 5.36 -13.62 48.12
C ILE A 60 6.72 -13.29 47.51
N GLY A 61 6.87 -13.55 46.21
CA GLY A 61 8.15 -13.29 45.53
C GLY A 61 8.16 -13.39 44.01
N MET A 62 7.02 -13.67 43.35
CA MET A 62 6.98 -13.79 41.88
C MET A 62 5.60 -13.47 41.27
N ILE A 63 4.83 -12.54 41.85
CA ILE A 63 3.57 -12.10 41.20
C ILE A 63 3.59 -10.59 40.88
N ALA A 64 4.35 -9.77 41.60
CA ALA A 64 4.50 -8.35 41.25
C ALA A 64 5.34 -8.13 39.98
N ALA A 65 6.39 -8.93 39.76
CA ALA A 65 7.25 -8.81 38.57
C ALA A 65 6.54 -9.24 37.28
N ALA A 66 5.64 -10.23 37.34
CA ALA A 66 4.89 -10.68 36.17
C ALA A 66 3.81 -9.67 35.75
N VAL A 67 3.14 -9.02 36.71
CA VAL A 67 2.13 -7.99 36.40
C VAL A 67 2.79 -6.71 35.87
N VAL A 68 3.92 -6.29 36.44
CA VAL A 68 4.69 -5.14 35.93
C VAL A 68 5.31 -5.46 34.57
N ALA A 69 5.84 -6.67 34.34
CA ALA A 69 6.35 -7.06 33.03
C ALA A 69 5.23 -7.14 31.97
N VAL A 70 4.02 -7.60 32.31
CA VAL A 70 2.88 -7.62 31.38
C VAL A 70 2.34 -6.21 31.12
N LEU A 71 2.32 -5.32 32.11
CA LEU A 71 1.94 -3.91 31.92
C LEU A 71 2.99 -3.14 31.11
N VAL A 72 4.29 -3.36 31.37
CA VAL A 72 5.39 -2.83 30.54
C VAL A 72 5.33 -3.45 29.15
N LEU A 73 4.98 -4.73 28.97
CA LEU A 73 4.76 -5.30 27.65
C LEU A 73 3.55 -4.65 26.96
N PHE A 74 2.47 -4.34 27.68
CA PHE A 74 1.31 -3.62 27.13
C PHE A 74 1.61 -2.14 26.79
N PHE A 75 2.52 -1.47 27.51
CA PHE A 75 2.95 -0.09 27.22
C PHE A 75 4.10 -0.03 26.20
N VAL A 76 5.00 -1.01 26.17
CA VAL A 76 6.07 -1.18 25.17
C VAL A 76 5.49 -1.70 23.85
N LEU A 77 4.44 -2.53 23.85
CA LEU A 77 3.66 -2.84 22.65
C LEU A 77 2.76 -1.68 22.19
N LYS A 78 2.52 -0.67 23.04
CA LYS A 78 1.95 0.61 22.60
C LYS A 78 3.03 1.59 22.11
N GLY A 79 4.28 1.40 22.53
CA GLY A 79 5.46 2.13 22.05
C GLY A 79 6.18 1.50 20.85
N ILE A 80 5.70 0.37 20.35
CA ILE A 80 6.28 -0.35 19.19
C ILE A 80 5.11 -0.72 18.26
N PHE A 81 4.93 0.11 17.21
CA PHE A 81 3.94 -0.01 16.12
C PHE A 81 2.46 0.25 16.48
N GLY A 82 2.20 1.35 17.17
CA GLY A 82 0.84 1.91 17.31
C GLY A 82 0.31 2.46 15.98
N GLY A 83 -0.56 1.68 15.34
CA GLY A 83 -1.36 2.10 14.18
C GLY A 83 -0.95 1.39 12.90
N SER A 84 -1.89 0.65 12.32
CA SER A 84 -1.87 0.25 10.92
C SER A 84 -1.45 1.47 10.08
N GLY A 85 -0.24 1.48 9.55
CA GLY A 85 0.31 2.61 8.84
C GLY A 85 -0.57 3.08 7.68
N LEU A 86 -0.16 4.17 7.04
CA LEU A 86 -0.67 4.57 5.73
C LEU A 86 -0.76 3.36 4.80
N LYS A 87 -1.78 3.39 3.94
CA LYS A 87 -2.02 2.35 2.94
C LYS A 87 -2.27 3.00 1.60
N GLY A 88 -1.81 2.31 0.57
CA GLY A 88 -1.99 2.71 -0.82
C GLY A 88 -1.02 3.81 -1.23
N THR A 89 -1.27 4.34 -2.41
CA THR A 89 -0.37 5.29 -3.08
C THR A 89 -0.82 6.73 -2.91
N TYR A 90 0.15 7.62 -2.70
CA TYR A 90 -0.03 9.07 -2.69
C TYR A 90 0.85 9.68 -3.78
N THR A 91 0.37 10.70 -4.49
CA THR A 91 1.10 11.29 -5.62
C THR A 91 0.79 12.78 -5.78
N ASP A 92 1.74 13.52 -6.32
CA ASP A 92 1.57 14.87 -6.88
C ASP A 92 1.34 14.83 -8.42
N GLY A 93 1.34 13.63 -9.01
CA GLY A 93 1.26 13.37 -10.44
C GLY A 93 2.60 13.16 -11.14
N SER A 94 3.72 13.33 -10.45
CA SER A 94 5.07 13.08 -10.95
C SER A 94 5.84 12.04 -10.13
N SER A 95 5.57 12.01 -8.83
CA SER A 95 6.24 11.19 -7.84
C SER A 95 5.21 10.37 -7.06
N PHE A 96 5.58 9.16 -6.64
CA PHE A 96 4.66 8.23 -5.99
C PHE A 96 5.20 7.77 -4.64
N MET A 97 4.33 7.76 -3.63
CA MET A 97 4.61 7.26 -2.29
C MET A 97 3.65 6.11 -1.99
N THR A 98 4.10 4.87 -2.12
CA THR A 98 3.27 3.68 -1.90
C THR A 98 3.52 3.10 -0.52
N PHE A 99 2.50 3.14 0.33
CA PHE A 99 2.59 2.67 1.72
C PHE A 99 2.00 1.27 1.89
N LYS A 100 2.78 0.37 2.48
CA LYS A 100 2.38 -1.00 2.81
C LYS A 100 2.95 -1.44 4.16
N GLY A 101 2.10 -1.47 5.18
CA GLY A 101 2.54 -1.79 6.54
C GLY A 101 3.40 -0.66 7.09
N ASN A 102 4.62 -0.98 7.53
CA ASN A 102 5.60 0.00 8.00
C ASN A 102 6.64 0.39 6.95
N LYS A 103 6.43 0.03 5.68
CA LYS A 103 7.31 0.35 4.55
C LYS A 103 6.63 1.34 3.61
N VAL A 104 7.40 2.28 3.10
CA VAL A 104 7.08 3.14 1.97
C VAL A 104 7.99 2.77 0.80
N THR A 105 7.44 2.78 -0.42
CA THR A 105 8.20 2.82 -1.68
C THR A 105 8.04 4.21 -2.27
N LEU A 106 9.15 4.89 -2.54
CA LEU A 106 9.18 6.16 -3.27
C LEU A 106 9.61 5.89 -4.70
N THR A 107 8.87 6.43 -5.67
CA THR A 107 9.17 6.30 -7.09
C THR A 107 9.15 7.68 -7.73
N ALA A 108 10.26 8.09 -8.36
CA ALA A 108 10.36 9.35 -9.09
C ALA A 108 11.52 9.26 -10.10
N MET A 109 11.34 9.77 -11.33
CA MET A 109 12.41 9.87 -12.35
C MET A 109 13.20 8.56 -12.57
N GLY A 110 12.55 7.40 -12.55
CA GLY A 110 13.20 6.09 -12.69
C GLY A 110 13.89 5.57 -11.42
N TYR A 111 14.04 6.40 -10.38
CA TYR A 111 14.49 5.96 -9.07
C TYR A 111 13.35 5.32 -8.31
N GLU A 112 13.59 4.11 -7.81
CA GLU A 112 12.69 3.43 -6.90
C GLU A 112 13.44 2.99 -5.64
N MET A 113 13.03 3.54 -4.51
CA MET A 113 13.65 3.29 -3.22
C MET A 113 12.61 2.94 -2.15
N THR A 114 13.05 2.24 -1.12
CA THR A 114 12.19 1.74 -0.07
C THR A 114 12.75 2.07 1.29
N MET A 115 11.89 2.50 2.21
CA MET A 115 12.25 2.87 3.57
C MET A 115 11.19 2.39 4.54
N LYS A 116 11.57 2.23 5.80
CA LYS A 116 10.62 2.15 6.90
C LYS A 116 10.16 3.54 7.29
N TYR A 117 8.97 3.61 7.84
CA TYR A 117 8.44 4.85 8.39
C TYR A 117 7.66 4.63 9.68
N LYS A 118 7.52 5.71 10.44
CA LYS A 118 6.63 5.82 11.61
C LYS A 118 5.76 7.06 11.47
N ILE A 119 4.61 7.06 12.12
CA ILE A 119 3.74 8.23 12.23
C ILE A 119 3.64 8.62 13.71
N LYS A 120 3.86 9.90 14.03
CA LYS A 120 3.74 10.47 15.37
C LYS A 120 3.15 11.87 15.24
N ASP A 121 2.09 12.16 15.99
CA ASP A 121 1.46 13.49 16.03
C ASP A 121 1.11 14.08 14.65
N ASP A 122 0.54 13.24 13.77
CA ASP A 122 0.21 13.59 12.37
C ASP A 122 1.43 13.95 11.50
N GLU A 123 2.64 13.60 11.94
CA GLU A 123 3.86 13.68 11.15
C GLU A 123 4.37 12.28 10.77
N ILE A 124 4.84 12.13 9.54
CA ILE A 124 5.46 10.93 9.00
C ILE A 124 6.97 11.10 9.09
N PHE A 125 7.66 10.13 9.67
CA PHE A 125 9.11 10.12 9.78
C PHE A 125 9.67 8.92 9.00
N PHE A 126 10.59 9.17 8.09
CA PHE A 126 11.32 8.13 7.36
C PHE A 126 12.60 7.74 8.07
N ASP A 127 12.82 6.44 8.19
CA ASP A 127 14.05 5.86 8.74
C ASP A 127 15.09 5.78 7.62
N ALA A 128 15.91 6.82 7.48
CA ALA A 128 16.95 6.93 6.46
C ALA A 128 17.88 5.71 6.46
N LYS A 129 18.26 5.20 7.63
CA LYS A 129 19.12 4.01 7.79
C LYS A 129 18.51 2.73 7.20
N SER A 130 17.20 2.71 7.01
CA SER A 130 16.50 1.59 6.38
C SER A 130 16.37 1.69 4.86
N LEU A 131 16.86 2.79 4.25
CA LEU A 131 16.81 3.05 2.82
C LEU A 131 17.47 1.93 2.02
N LYS A 132 16.78 1.50 0.98
CA LYS A 132 17.27 0.56 -0.03
C LYS A 132 16.71 0.92 -1.38
N LEU A 133 17.57 1.00 -2.40
CA LEU A 133 17.13 0.94 -3.80
C LEU A 133 16.56 -0.45 -4.11
N THR A 134 15.54 -0.50 -4.96
CA THR A 134 14.99 -1.77 -5.45
C THR A 134 15.92 -2.39 -6.48
N ASP A 135 15.74 -3.69 -6.74
CA ASP A 135 16.62 -4.42 -7.65
C ASP A 135 16.50 -3.87 -9.09
N ASP A 136 15.30 -3.46 -9.50
CA ASP A 136 15.06 -2.83 -10.80
C ASP A 136 15.74 -1.45 -10.90
N CYS A 137 15.67 -0.64 -9.83
CA CYS A 137 16.39 0.63 -9.78
C CYS A 137 17.90 0.42 -9.89
N LYS A 138 18.48 -0.53 -9.15
CA LYS A 138 19.92 -0.83 -9.25
C LYS A 138 20.31 -1.33 -10.63
N LYS A 139 19.46 -2.14 -11.24
CA LYS A 139 19.67 -2.62 -12.61
C LYS A 139 19.67 -1.45 -13.59
N TYR A 140 18.72 -0.52 -13.48
CA TYR A 140 18.70 0.69 -14.29
C TYR A 140 19.99 1.51 -14.13
N LEU A 141 20.42 1.76 -12.89
CA LEU A 141 21.68 2.48 -12.63
C LEU A 141 22.90 1.78 -13.26
N ALA A 142 22.97 0.46 -13.15
CA ALA A 142 24.09 -0.31 -13.71
C ALA A 142 24.06 -0.38 -15.25
N ASP A 143 22.90 -0.69 -15.83
CA ASP A 143 22.78 -0.98 -17.26
C ASP A 143 22.67 0.32 -18.11
N GLU A 144 21.94 1.32 -17.61
CA GLU A 144 21.64 2.55 -18.37
C GLU A 144 22.56 3.72 -18.03
N LEU A 145 23.07 3.78 -16.78
CA LEU A 145 24.00 4.83 -16.34
C LEU A 145 25.45 4.36 -16.23
N ASP A 146 25.74 3.09 -16.55
CA ASP A 146 27.07 2.46 -16.48
C ASP A 146 27.70 2.55 -15.08
N MET A 147 26.86 2.60 -14.03
CA MET A 147 27.33 2.69 -12.65
C MET A 147 27.79 1.33 -12.14
N ASP A 148 28.97 1.29 -11.53
CA ASP A 148 29.43 0.06 -10.89
C ASP A 148 28.80 -0.15 -9.50
N LYS A 149 29.07 -1.32 -8.91
CA LYS A 149 28.49 -1.69 -7.61
C LYS A 149 28.92 -0.75 -6.49
N ASP A 150 30.15 -0.26 -6.53
CA ASP A 150 30.71 0.60 -5.49
C ASP A 150 30.13 2.01 -5.63
N GLU A 151 29.95 2.51 -6.86
CA GLU A 151 29.25 3.78 -7.15
C GLU A 151 27.78 3.75 -6.71
N ILE A 152 27.07 2.64 -6.94
CA ILE A 152 25.67 2.48 -6.47
C ILE A 152 25.61 2.43 -4.93
N GLU A 153 26.61 1.82 -4.28
CA GLU A 153 26.68 1.80 -2.81
C GLU A 153 26.99 3.20 -2.25
N GLU A 154 27.86 3.97 -2.89
CA GLU A 154 28.14 5.38 -2.56
C GLU A 154 26.87 6.24 -2.69
N GLU A 155 26.12 6.13 -3.80
CA GLU A 155 24.85 6.84 -4.00
C GLU A 155 23.81 6.52 -2.91
N ILE A 156 23.76 5.25 -2.45
CA ILE A 156 22.87 4.86 -1.35
C ILE A 156 23.28 5.52 -0.04
N GLU A 157 24.57 5.59 0.27
CA GLU A 157 25.06 6.26 1.47
C GLU A 157 24.84 7.78 1.38
N ASP A 158 25.12 8.41 0.24
CA ASP A 158 24.85 9.84 0.00
C ASP A 158 23.36 10.17 0.20
N LEU A 159 22.46 9.32 -0.31
CA LEU A 159 21.03 9.48 -0.08
C LEU A 159 20.67 9.37 1.41
N LYS A 160 21.24 8.42 2.14
CA LYS A 160 20.99 8.30 3.59
C LYS A 160 21.48 9.54 4.33
N ASP A 161 22.71 9.96 4.06
CA ASP A 161 23.34 11.12 4.70
C ASP A 161 22.53 12.40 4.41
N SER A 162 22.01 12.56 3.18
CA SER A 162 21.16 13.69 2.82
C SER A 162 19.81 13.72 3.55
N MET A 163 19.34 12.55 4.01
CA MET A 163 18.08 12.39 4.73
C MET A 163 18.24 12.39 6.25
N GLU A 164 19.47 12.24 6.75
CA GLU A 164 19.78 12.35 8.17
C GLU A 164 19.74 13.83 8.61
N SER A 165 19.16 14.07 9.79
CA SER A 165 19.20 15.37 10.46
C SER A 165 20.32 15.37 11.50
N ASP A 166 20.99 16.51 11.69
CA ASP A 166 22.05 16.71 12.70
C ASP A 166 21.61 16.51 14.16
N ASP A 167 20.34 16.23 14.41
CA ASP A 167 19.77 16.04 15.75
C ASP A 167 19.91 14.59 16.23
N ASP A 168 20.67 14.40 17.32
CA ASP A 168 21.03 13.12 18.00
C ASP A 168 19.85 12.31 18.60
N ASP A 169 18.60 12.73 18.41
CA ASP A 169 17.44 11.98 18.86
C ASP A 169 17.16 10.81 17.87
N ASP A 170 16.51 9.73 18.31
CA ASP A 170 16.03 8.59 17.49
C ASP A 170 14.97 9.00 16.41
N GLU A 171 14.96 10.28 16.04
CA GLU A 171 14.12 11.00 15.10
C GLU A 171 14.91 11.47 13.85
N SER A 172 16.10 10.91 13.59
CA SER A 172 16.85 11.12 12.34
C SER A 172 16.00 10.82 11.11
N GLY A 173 15.58 11.85 10.39
CA GLY A 173 14.79 11.72 9.16
C GLY A 173 14.01 12.99 8.79
N ILE A 174 13.64 13.11 7.51
CA ILE A 174 12.74 14.16 7.03
C ILE A 174 11.31 13.90 7.56
N SER A 175 10.68 14.89 8.19
CA SER A 175 9.29 14.80 8.66
C SER A 175 8.30 15.43 7.68
N PHE A 176 7.17 14.76 7.45
CA PHE A 176 6.12 15.22 6.54
C PHE A 176 4.79 15.35 7.27
N LYS A 177 4.05 16.42 7.02
CA LYS A 177 2.73 16.59 7.62
C LYS A 177 1.73 15.68 6.95
N TYR A 178 0.89 15.03 7.74
CA TYR A 178 -0.15 14.14 7.25
C TYR A 178 -1.54 14.60 7.72
N ASN A 179 -2.35 15.09 6.79
CA ASN A 179 -3.75 15.36 7.04
C ASN A 179 -4.57 14.08 6.90
N LYS A 180 -4.73 13.34 8.00
CA LYS A 180 -5.50 12.10 8.04
C LYS A 180 -6.96 12.22 7.60
N LYS A 181 -7.59 13.39 7.74
CA LYS A 181 -8.99 13.57 7.34
C LYS A 181 -9.13 13.68 5.83
N LYS A 182 -8.17 14.34 5.18
CA LYS A 182 -8.15 14.54 3.73
C LYS A 182 -7.36 13.46 2.97
N ASN A 183 -6.58 12.63 3.67
CA ASN A 183 -5.59 11.75 3.07
C ASN A 183 -4.61 12.53 2.17
N ILE A 184 -4.01 13.59 2.73
CA ILE A 184 -3.01 14.41 2.04
C ILE A 184 -1.73 14.40 2.86
N ILE A 185 -0.60 14.17 2.18
CA ILE A 185 0.75 14.31 2.75
C ILE A 185 1.33 15.62 2.21
N THR A 186 1.96 16.42 3.06
CA THR A 186 2.63 17.66 2.66
C THR A 186 4.12 17.56 2.94
N MET A 187 4.92 17.74 1.88
CA MET A 187 6.37 17.66 1.88
C MET A 187 6.96 18.92 1.27
N ALA A 188 7.74 19.68 2.04
CA ALA A 188 8.39 20.91 1.57
C ALA A 188 7.45 21.94 0.89
N GLY A 189 6.15 21.90 1.20
CA GLY A 189 5.13 22.76 0.58
C GLY A 189 4.31 22.06 -0.52
N GLU A 190 4.81 20.97 -1.08
CA GLU A 190 4.14 20.15 -2.09
C GLU A 190 3.13 19.19 -1.44
N LYS A 191 2.02 18.92 -2.12
CA LYS A 191 0.96 18.02 -1.66
C LYS A 191 0.96 16.72 -2.46
N PHE A 192 0.81 15.62 -1.74
CA PHE A 192 0.64 14.28 -2.28
C PHE A 192 -0.75 13.79 -1.89
N TYR A 193 -1.57 13.52 -2.89
CA TYR A 193 -2.97 13.14 -2.76
C TYR A 193 -3.12 11.63 -2.84
N TYR A 194 -4.08 11.06 -2.10
CA TYR A 194 -4.39 9.64 -2.20
C TYR A 194 -4.87 9.26 -3.61
N ALA A 195 -4.11 8.38 -4.27
CA ALA A 195 -4.13 8.18 -5.71
C ALA A 195 -4.91 6.94 -6.16
N GLU A 196 -5.41 6.13 -5.23
CA GLU A 196 -6.28 4.98 -5.52
C GLU A 196 -7.77 5.38 -5.43
N ASN A 197 -8.10 6.64 -5.72
CA ASN A 197 -9.46 7.17 -5.62
C ASN A 197 -10.31 6.88 -6.87
N PHE A 198 -10.34 5.62 -7.32
CA PHE A 198 -11.02 5.19 -8.57
C PHE A 198 -12.53 5.43 -8.60
N LYS A 199 -13.12 5.80 -7.46
CA LYS A 199 -14.53 6.20 -7.38
C LYS A 199 -14.75 7.63 -7.87
N ALA A 200 -13.79 8.52 -7.65
CA ALA A 200 -13.84 9.90 -8.15
C ALA A 200 -13.34 10.01 -9.59
N GLY A 201 -12.44 9.10 -10.00
CA GLY A 201 -11.92 9.03 -11.36
C GLY A 201 -12.92 8.61 -12.43
N PRO A 202 -12.50 8.64 -13.71
CA PRO A 202 -13.34 8.29 -14.85
C PRO A 202 -13.72 6.81 -14.84
N SER A 203 -14.85 6.51 -15.45
CA SER A 203 -15.32 5.14 -15.65
C SER A 203 -16.09 5.01 -16.95
N GLY A 204 -16.00 3.84 -17.58
CA GLY A 204 -16.65 3.60 -18.86
C GLY A 204 -15.74 3.89 -20.04
N LYS A 205 -16.33 3.91 -21.24
CA LYS A 205 -15.64 4.12 -22.51
C LYS A 205 -15.79 5.58 -22.92
N PHE A 206 -14.70 6.17 -23.41
CA PHE A 206 -14.67 7.47 -24.04
C PHE A 206 -14.12 7.30 -25.45
N VAL A 207 -14.73 7.94 -26.43
CA VAL A 207 -14.45 7.82 -27.87
C VAL A 207 -13.93 9.15 -28.38
N SER A 208 -12.91 9.11 -29.23
CA SER A 208 -12.32 10.32 -29.82
C SER A 208 -13.34 11.03 -30.73
N ASP A 209 -13.37 12.36 -30.66
CA ASP A 209 -14.16 13.22 -31.54
C ASP A 209 -13.58 13.30 -32.97
N ASP A 210 -12.28 13.07 -33.10
CA ASP A 210 -11.55 13.04 -34.36
C ASP A 210 -11.75 11.71 -35.13
N ASP A 211 -11.93 10.59 -34.43
CA ASP A 211 -12.02 9.24 -35.00
C ASP A 211 -12.78 8.27 -34.06
N ASP A 212 -13.93 7.73 -34.48
CA ASP A 212 -14.77 6.87 -33.65
C ASP A 212 -14.23 5.44 -33.46
N GLU A 213 -13.15 5.09 -34.17
CA GLU A 213 -12.40 3.85 -33.99
C GLU A 213 -11.35 3.97 -32.86
N ILE A 214 -11.04 5.19 -32.41
CA ILE A 214 -10.10 5.45 -31.30
C ILE A 214 -10.88 5.65 -29.99
N SER A 215 -10.52 4.91 -28.93
CA SER A 215 -11.17 5.04 -27.64
C SER A 215 -10.28 4.71 -26.44
N ILE A 216 -10.68 5.21 -25.27
CA ILE A 216 -10.09 4.85 -23.98
C ILE A 216 -11.17 4.42 -22.98
N SER A 217 -10.97 3.27 -22.34
CA SER A 217 -11.92 2.71 -21.38
C SER A 217 -11.32 2.59 -19.99
N PHE A 218 -11.96 3.18 -18.97
CA PHE A 218 -11.47 3.20 -17.59
C PHE A 218 -12.22 2.21 -16.69
N LYS A 219 -11.46 1.41 -15.95
CA LYS A 219 -11.98 0.48 -14.96
C LYS A 219 -10.99 0.18 -13.84
N ASN A 220 -11.25 0.73 -12.65
CA ASN A 220 -10.57 0.38 -11.39
C ASN A 220 -9.03 0.37 -11.50
N GLY A 221 -8.43 1.48 -11.95
CA GLY A 221 -6.98 1.61 -12.07
C GLY A 221 -6.37 0.96 -13.31
N LYS A 222 -7.21 0.52 -14.27
CA LYS A 222 -6.79 0.10 -15.60
C LYS A 222 -7.50 0.92 -16.66
N ALA A 223 -6.74 1.49 -17.58
CA ALA A 223 -7.28 2.09 -18.79
C ALA A 223 -6.94 1.18 -19.97
N THR A 224 -7.90 0.93 -20.85
CA THR A 224 -7.67 0.23 -22.12
C THR A 224 -7.74 1.26 -23.23
N PHE A 225 -6.62 1.55 -23.87
CA PHE A 225 -6.55 2.34 -25.08
C PHE A 225 -6.74 1.41 -26.28
N ASP A 226 -7.55 1.82 -27.24
CA ASP A 226 -7.98 1.07 -28.42
C ASP A 226 -7.81 1.99 -29.62
N ASP A 227 -6.85 1.70 -30.49
CA ASP A 227 -6.56 2.43 -31.73
C ASP A 227 -6.90 1.50 -32.90
N ASP A 228 -8.07 1.70 -33.52
CA ASP A 228 -8.59 0.84 -34.61
C ASP A 228 -8.52 -0.67 -34.32
N GLY A 229 -8.87 -1.06 -33.09
CA GLY A 229 -8.90 -2.45 -32.65
C GLY A 229 -7.59 -3.00 -32.09
N ASP A 230 -6.48 -2.27 -32.23
CA ASP A 230 -5.23 -2.55 -31.54
C ASP A 230 -5.31 -2.01 -30.11
N LYS A 231 -5.34 -2.93 -29.14
CA LYS A 231 -5.61 -2.63 -27.73
C LYS A 231 -4.39 -2.80 -26.87
N GLU A 232 -4.16 -1.82 -26.01
CA GLU A 232 -3.25 -1.92 -24.88
C GLU A 232 -3.93 -1.60 -23.56
N THR A 233 -3.35 -2.02 -22.44
CA THR A 233 -3.91 -1.77 -21.11
C THR A 233 -2.85 -1.20 -20.20
N LEU A 234 -3.13 0.00 -19.71
CA LEU A 234 -2.23 0.83 -18.91
C LEU A 234 -2.74 0.90 -17.47
N ALA A 235 -1.81 0.89 -16.52
CA ALA A 235 -2.12 1.17 -15.13
C ALA A 235 -2.26 2.68 -14.93
N TYR A 236 -3.26 3.09 -14.16
CA TYR A 236 -3.44 4.49 -13.78
C TYR A 236 -3.80 4.63 -12.32
N TYR A 237 -3.42 5.77 -11.75
CA TYR A 237 -3.93 6.30 -10.50
C TYR A 237 -4.86 7.47 -10.78
N CYS A 238 -5.73 7.80 -9.83
CA CYS A 238 -6.48 9.05 -9.88
C CYS A 238 -6.64 9.65 -8.49
N TYR A 239 -6.58 10.97 -8.44
CA TYR A 239 -6.73 11.74 -7.22
C TYR A 239 -7.58 12.97 -7.44
N GLU A 240 -8.16 13.47 -6.35
CA GLU A 240 -8.88 14.73 -6.29
C GLU A 240 -7.93 15.74 -5.65
N ASP A 241 -7.66 16.84 -6.34
CA ASP A 241 -6.84 17.93 -5.85
C ASP A 241 -7.73 18.91 -5.07
N ASP A 242 -7.35 19.19 -3.82
CA ASP A 242 -8.19 19.96 -2.90
C ASP A 242 -7.99 21.48 -3.02
N ASP A 243 -7.08 21.93 -3.88
CA ASP A 243 -6.87 23.35 -4.18
C ASP A 243 -7.74 23.84 -5.34
N ASP A 244 -7.98 23.00 -6.35
CA ASP A 244 -8.79 23.33 -7.54
C ASP A 244 -10.12 22.56 -7.62
N ASP A 245 -10.36 21.60 -6.71
CA ASP A 245 -11.52 20.69 -6.71
C ASP A 245 -11.61 19.85 -8.01
N GLU A 246 -10.47 19.57 -8.66
CA GLU A 246 -10.38 18.81 -9.91
C GLU A 246 -9.92 17.36 -9.70
N VAL A 247 -10.30 16.48 -10.63
CA VAL A 247 -9.87 15.08 -10.63
C VAL A 247 -8.84 14.85 -11.73
N TYR A 248 -7.70 14.28 -11.33
CA TYR A 248 -6.62 13.95 -12.25
C TYR A 248 -6.46 12.44 -12.38
N VAL A 249 -6.22 11.98 -13.60
CA VAL A 249 -5.68 10.65 -13.91
C VAL A 249 -4.19 10.77 -14.14
N VAL A 250 -3.43 9.82 -13.60
CA VAL A 250 -1.98 9.73 -13.76
C VAL A 250 -1.61 8.33 -14.18
N PHE A 251 -1.08 8.21 -15.39
CA PHE A 251 -0.46 6.98 -15.87
C PHE A 251 0.95 6.85 -15.31
N TYR A 252 1.36 5.62 -15.04
CA TYR A 252 2.63 5.34 -14.38
C TYR A 252 3.20 3.99 -14.79
N GLY A 253 4.50 3.81 -14.50
CA GLY A 253 5.23 2.58 -14.76
C GLY A 253 6.00 2.61 -16.08
N TYR A 254 6.99 1.72 -16.20
CA TYR A 254 7.85 1.63 -17.39
C TYR A 254 7.05 1.28 -18.65
N GLU A 255 6.12 0.32 -18.55
CA GLU A 255 5.25 -0.09 -19.68
C GLU A 255 4.45 1.07 -20.26
N PHE A 256 4.15 2.10 -19.47
CA PHE A 256 3.46 3.28 -19.95
C PHE A 256 4.36 4.15 -20.85
N HIS A 257 5.64 4.31 -20.54
CA HIS A 257 6.53 5.13 -21.36
C HIS A 257 6.86 4.50 -22.72
N ASP A 258 6.67 3.18 -22.84
CA ASP A 258 6.82 2.44 -24.10
C ASP A 258 5.46 2.18 -24.80
N SER A 259 4.38 2.82 -24.33
CA SER A 259 3.02 2.58 -24.83
C SER A 259 2.68 3.42 -26.06
N GLU A 260 1.79 2.89 -26.91
CA GLU A 260 1.28 3.60 -28.08
C GLU A 260 0.52 4.87 -27.68
N PHE A 261 -0.22 4.81 -26.58
CA PHE A 261 -0.86 5.97 -25.98
C PHE A 261 0.15 7.06 -25.63
N TYR A 262 1.28 6.72 -25.02
CA TYR A 262 2.30 7.71 -24.69
C TYR A 262 2.97 8.28 -25.94
N ASP A 263 3.20 7.46 -26.97
CA ASP A 263 3.71 7.92 -28.26
C ASP A 263 2.74 8.89 -28.96
N ASN A 264 1.43 8.60 -28.91
CA ASN A 264 0.39 9.41 -29.54
C ASN A 264 0.14 10.73 -28.80
N TYR A 265 0.07 10.70 -27.47
CA TYR A 265 -0.38 11.85 -26.67
C TYR A 265 0.72 12.52 -25.86
N ASN A 266 1.77 11.79 -25.45
CA ASN A 266 2.86 12.27 -24.61
C ASN A 266 2.34 12.99 -23.33
N LYS A 267 1.36 12.37 -22.67
CA LYS A 267 0.71 12.88 -21.45
C LYS A 267 0.66 11.83 -20.35
N THR A 268 1.34 12.12 -19.24
CA THR A 268 1.29 11.30 -18.01
C THR A 268 0.12 11.65 -17.11
N LYS A 269 -0.19 12.95 -16.97
CA LYS A 269 -1.25 13.51 -16.13
C LYS A 269 -2.34 14.14 -17.00
N ILE A 270 -3.60 13.80 -16.72
CA ILE A 270 -4.77 14.23 -17.49
C ILE A 270 -5.83 14.74 -16.53
N LEU A 271 -6.37 15.91 -16.83
CA LEU A 271 -7.55 16.45 -16.15
C LEU A 271 -8.79 15.75 -16.66
N ILE A 272 -9.66 15.32 -15.75
CA ILE A 272 -10.88 14.61 -16.08
C ILE A 272 -12.08 15.52 -15.85
N SER A 273 -12.96 15.58 -16.85
CA SER A 273 -14.33 16.03 -16.67
C SER A 273 -15.29 14.84 -16.77
N ASP A 274 -16.48 14.94 -16.17
CA ASP A 274 -17.41 13.81 -16.01
C ASP A 274 -17.79 13.11 -17.33
N ASP A 275 -17.88 13.88 -18.41
CA ASP A 275 -18.36 13.43 -19.72
C ASP A 275 -17.35 13.64 -20.86
N GLU A 276 -16.20 14.25 -20.58
CA GLU A 276 -15.19 14.62 -21.58
C GLU A 276 -13.77 14.53 -21.01
N ILE A 277 -12.82 14.06 -21.81
CA ILE A 277 -11.40 14.05 -21.47
C ILE A 277 -10.62 14.70 -22.61
N GLU A 278 -9.94 15.81 -22.31
CA GLU A 278 -9.06 16.48 -23.28
C GLU A 278 -7.63 15.95 -23.16
N ILE A 279 -7.08 15.42 -24.25
CA ILE A 279 -5.70 14.92 -24.30
C ILE A 279 -4.99 15.53 -25.51
N GLY A 280 -4.15 16.54 -25.25
CA GLY A 280 -3.47 17.26 -26.33
C GLY A 280 -4.46 18.13 -27.10
N ASN A 281 -4.75 17.78 -28.34
CA ASN A 281 -5.75 18.46 -29.19
C ASN A 281 -6.98 17.59 -29.47
N THR A 282 -7.03 16.37 -28.92
CA THR A 282 -8.10 15.41 -29.16
C THR A 282 -9.02 15.37 -27.96
N THR A 283 -10.32 15.34 -28.23
CA THR A 283 -11.36 15.27 -27.21
C THR A 283 -11.92 13.86 -27.18
N PHE A 284 -12.03 13.28 -26.00
CA PHE A 284 -12.68 12.00 -25.82
C PHE A 284 -14.01 12.19 -25.11
N GLU A 285 -15.12 11.96 -25.82
CA GLU A 285 -16.47 12.05 -25.28
C GLU A 285 -16.93 10.69 -24.77
N LYS A 286 -17.71 10.69 -23.70
CA LYS A 286 -18.26 9.46 -23.11
C LYS A 286 -19.31 8.81 -24.02
N ASP A 287 -19.16 7.50 -24.26
CA ASP A 287 -20.11 6.64 -25.03
C ASP A 287 -21.39 6.30 -24.24
#